data_AF-A0A1F6HCR5-F1
#
_entry.id   AF-A0A1F6HCR5-F1
#
_cell.length_a   1.000
_cell.length_b   1.000
_cell.length_c   1.000
_cell.angle_alpha   90.00
_cell.angle_beta   90.00
_cell.angle_gamma   90.00
#
_symmetry.space_group_name_H-M   'P 1'
#
loop_
_entity.id
_entity.type
_entity.pdbx_description
1 polymer ?
#
loop_
_entity_poly.entity_id
_entity_poly.type
_entity_poly.pdbx_seq_one_letter_code
_entity_poly.pdbx_strand_id
1 'polypeptide(L)'
;MKNFLSNIRIDKIMLNEFVISFIILLITVVIVLINYKNLPPFLPIFNQLPWGNQRLTQTPGIFIPIILYLSVFIFNLFFSYTLYKKGNPLLGRIIAAVTLLIAVMNLIFIIRTIFVVL
;
A
#
# COMPACT_ATOMS: atom_id res chain seq x y z
N MET A 1 22.20 -2.43 12.66
CA MET A 1 21.53 -2.64 11.34
C MET A 1 22.15 -3.73 10.46
N LYS A 2 23.46 -4.06 10.54
CA LYS A 2 24.04 -5.14 9.73
C LYS A 2 23.38 -6.52 9.93
N ASN A 3 23.07 -6.89 11.17
CA ASN A 3 22.36 -8.16 11.49
C ASN A 3 20.85 -8.14 11.13
N PHE A 4 20.29 -6.96 10.82
CA PHE A 4 18.89 -6.82 10.40
C PHE A 4 18.75 -7.28 8.94
N LEU A 5 19.64 -6.79 8.06
CA LEU A 5 19.65 -7.15 6.65
C LEU A 5 20.07 -8.62 6.44
N SER A 6 20.99 -9.17 7.26
CA SER A 6 21.45 -10.55 7.08
C SER A 6 20.39 -11.61 7.38
N ASN A 7 19.56 -11.42 8.41
CA ASN A 7 18.53 -12.38 8.77
C ASN A 7 17.34 -12.36 7.79
N ILE A 8 17.02 -11.20 7.22
CA ILE A 8 16.01 -11.09 6.15
C ILE A 8 16.56 -11.67 4.84
N ARG A 9 17.88 -11.61 4.60
CA ARG A 9 18.50 -12.18 3.38
C ARG A 9 18.43 -13.70 3.28
N ILE A 10 18.20 -14.40 4.39
CA ILE A 10 18.02 -15.86 4.41
C ILE A 10 16.67 -16.22 3.76
N ASP A 11 15.67 -15.34 3.86
CA ASP A 11 14.34 -15.55 3.29
C ASP A 11 14.07 -14.59 2.11
N LYS A 12 14.65 -14.95 0.96
CA LYS A 12 14.52 -14.17 -0.29
C LYS A 12 13.07 -13.96 -0.71
N ILE A 13 12.17 -14.88 -0.38
CA ILE A 13 10.76 -14.81 -0.76
C ILE A 13 10.09 -13.65 -0.04
N MET A 14 10.18 -13.63 1.30
CA MET A 14 9.63 -12.54 2.13
C MET A 14 10.20 -11.18 1.71
N LEU A 15 11.51 -11.09 1.49
CA LEU A 15 12.14 -9.84 1.06
C LEU A 15 11.62 -9.39 -0.32
N ASN A 16 11.52 -10.31 -1.27
CA ASN A 16 11.02 -9.99 -2.61
C ASN A 16 9.57 -9.50 -2.56
N GLU A 17 8.70 -10.09 -1.74
CA GLU A 17 7.31 -9.64 -1.57
C GLU A 17 7.24 -8.20 -1.04
N PHE A 18 8.05 -7.84 -0.04
CA PHE A 18 8.12 -6.47 0.45
C PHE A 18 8.72 -5.50 -0.57
N VAL A 19 9.74 -5.91 -1.33
CA VAL A 19 10.34 -5.08 -2.40
C VAL A 19 9.32 -4.83 -3.51
N ILE A 20 8.63 -5.86 -3.98
CA ILE A 20 7.59 -5.73 -5.01
C ILE A 20 6.45 -4.83 -4.49
N SER A 21 6.01 -5.03 -3.25
CA SER A 21 5.01 -4.18 -2.59
C SER A 21 5.42 -2.71 -2.57
N PHE A 22 6.69 -2.43 -2.26
CA PHE A 22 7.24 -1.08 -2.27
C PHE A 22 7.32 -0.48 -3.67
N ILE A 23 7.70 -1.27 -4.68
CA ILE A 23 7.67 -0.84 -6.09
C ILE A 23 6.24 -0.49 -6.52
N ILE A 24 5.23 -1.30 -6.14
CA ILE A 24 3.82 -1.03 -6.42
C ILE A 24 3.37 0.27 -5.76
N LEU A 25 3.78 0.54 -4.51
CA LEU A 25 3.52 1.82 -3.84
C LEU A 25 4.09 2.99 -4.65
N LEU A 26 5.35 2.91 -5.08
CA LEU A 26 5.97 3.97 -5.88
C LEU A 26 5.23 4.20 -7.20
N ILE A 27 4.87 3.12 -7.91
CA ILE A 27 4.05 3.19 -9.12
C ILE A 27 2.71 3.87 -8.83
N THR A 28 2.05 3.52 -7.72
CA THR A 28 0.78 4.12 -7.31
C THR A 28 0.93 5.64 -7.09
N VAL A 29 2.00 6.07 -6.41
CA VAL A 29 2.30 7.49 -6.21
C VAL A 29 2.55 8.20 -7.54
N VAL A 30 3.34 7.60 -8.44
CA VAL A 30 3.62 8.17 -9.76
C VAL A 30 2.34 8.34 -10.58
N ILE A 31 1.44 7.35 -10.59
CA ILE A 31 0.15 7.42 -11.29
C ILE A 31 -0.69 8.59 -10.78
N VAL A 32 -0.76 8.78 -9.47
CA VAL A 32 -1.48 9.93 -8.88
C VAL A 32 -0.83 11.24 -9.31
N LEU A 33 0.50 11.37 -9.22
CA LEU A 33 1.21 12.59 -9.57
C LEU A 33 1.05 12.98 -11.04
N ILE A 34 1.07 12.01 -11.96
CA ILE A 34 0.86 12.25 -13.39
C ILE A 34 -0.54 12.81 -13.66
N ASN A 35 -1.56 12.27 -13.00
CA ASN A 35 -2.95 12.65 -13.22
C ASN A 35 -3.41 13.82 -12.34
N TYR A 36 -2.62 14.24 -11.36
CA TYR A 36 -3.05 15.15 -10.29
C TYR A 36 -3.66 16.46 -10.79
N LYS A 37 -3.08 17.04 -11.85
CA LYS A 37 -3.56 18.30 -12.45
C LYS A 37 -4.92 18.18 -13.14
N ASN A 38 -5.29 16.97 -13.57
CA ASN A 38 -6.52 16.69 -14.29
C ASN A 38 -7.65 16.22 -13.36
N LEU A 39 -7.34 15.98 -12.08
CA LEU A 39 -8.35 15.55 -11.11
C LEU A 39 -9.29 16.72 -10.78
N PRO A 40 -10.61 16.47 -10.71
CA PRO A 40 -11.55 17.49 -10.27
C PRO A 40 -11.35 17.85 -8.79
N PRO A 41 -11.95 18.96 -8.34
CA PRO A 41 -11.82 19.43 -6.96
C PRO A 41 -12.34 18.43 -5.92
N PHE A 42 -13.26 17.53 -6.30
CA PHE A 42 -13.87 16.54 -5.40
C PHE A 42 -13.76 15.13 -5.97
N LEU A 43 -13.31 14.19 -5.14
CA LEU A 43 -13.08 12.79 -5.47
C LEU A 43 -13.88 11.85 -4.55
N PRO A 44 -14.56 10.82 -5.09
CA PRO A 44 -15.29 9.83 -4.30
C PRO A 44 -14.33 8.76 -3.76
N ILE A 45 -13.76 9.00 -2.58
CA ILE A 45 -12.81 8.06 -1.96
C ILE A 45 -13.51 7.12 -0.98
N PHE A 46 -14.55 7.58 -0.31
CA PHE A 46 -15.26 6.79 0.68
C PHE A 46 -16.45 6.07 0.05
N ASN A 47 -16.17 5.09 -0.81
CA ASN A 47 -17.19 4.33 -1.55
C ASN A 47 -18.16 3.51 -0.67
N GLN A 48 -17.87 3.36 0.63
CA GLN A 48 -18.73 2.69 1.59
C GLN A 48 -19.77 3.62 2.23
N LEU A 49 -19.65 4.94 2.06
CA LEU A 49 -20.62 5.90 2.59
C LEU A 49 -21.84 6.04 1.67
N PRO A 50 -22.99 6.48 2.21
CA PRO A 50 -24.18 6.75 1.41
C PRO A 50 -23.88 7.67 0.22
N TRP A 51 -24.66 7.49 -0.85
CA TRP A 51 -24.58 8.34 -2.02
C TRP A 51 -24.85 9.81 -1.65
N GLY A 52 -24.00 10.71 -2.15
CA GLY A 52 -24.10 12.14 -1.87
C GLY A 52 -22.75 12.74 -1.50
N ASN A 53 -22.76 13.90 -0.83
CA ASN A 53 -21.55 14.66 -0.50
C ASN A 53 -20.65 13.95 0.53
N GLN A 54 -21.19 12.99 1.28
CA GLN A 54 -20.46 12.28 2.34
C GLN A 54 -19.32 11.41 1.81
N ARG A 55 -19.41 10.89 0.57
CA ARG A 55 -18.34 10.08 -0.05
C ARG A 55 -17.19 10.90 -0.65
N LEU A 56 -17.41 12.21 -0.83
CA LEU A 56 -16.51 13.09 -1.53
C LEU A 56 -15.44 13.65 -0.58
N THR A 57 -14.24 13.79 -1.08
CA THR A 57 -13.15 14.52 -0.43
C THR A 57 -12.49 15.44 -1.43
N GLN A 58 -11.77 16.45 -0.96
CA GLN A 58 -11.01 17.34 -1.83
C GLN A 58 -9.91 16.55 -2.57
N THR A 59 -9.42 17.07 -3.70
CA THR A 59 -8.37 16.43 -4.52
C THR A 59 -7.18 15.88 -3.74
N PRO A 60 -6.61 16.57 -2.72
CA PRO A 60 -5.51 16.03 -1.92
C PRO A 60 -5.87 14.74 -1.16
N GLY A 61 -7.16 14.48 -0.96
CA GLY A 61 -7.68 13.27 -0.36
C GLY A 61 -7.28 11.99 -1.10
N ILE A 62 -6.90 12.05 -2.39
CA ILE A 62 -6.43 10.89 -3.16
C ILE A 62 -5.20 10.21 -2.55
N PHE A 63 -4.45 10.93 -1.70
CA PHE A 63 -3.32 10.38 -0.96
C PHE A 63 -3.73 9.60 0.31
N ILE A 64 -4.99 9.67 0.76
CA ILE A 64 -5.45 8.97 1.98
C ILE A 64 -5.22 7.45 1.89
N PRO A 65 -5.66 6.73 0.83
CA PRO A 65 -5.40 5.30 0.70
C PRO A 65 -3.90 4.97 0.66
N ILE A 66 -3.10 5.83 0.01
CA ILE A 66 -1.64 5.68 -0.10
C ILE A 66 -0.97 5.78 1.27
N ILE A 67 -1.34 6.79 2.07
CA ILE A 67 -0.79 7.01 3.42
C ILE A 67 -1.21 5.88 4.36
N LEU A 68 -2.47 5.44 4.29
CA LEU A 68 -2.95 4.31 5.07
C LEU A 68 -2.18 3.03 4.71
N TYR A 69 -2.01 2.75 3.41
CA TYR A 69 -1.24 1.62 2.95
C TYR A 69 0.23 1.70 3.40
N LEU A 70 0.88 2.86 3.29
CA LEU A 70 2.25 3.07 3.76
C LEU A 70 2.38 2.76 5.25
N SER A 71 1.40 3.19 6.07
CA SER A 71 1.38 2.91 7.50
C SER A 71 1.29 1.40 7.79
N VAL A 72 0.40 0.70 7.08
CA VAL A 72 0.26 -0.77 7.18
C VAL A 72 1.52 -1.48 6.70
N PHE A 73 2.12 -1.02 5.60
CA PHE A 73 3.36 -1.58 5.05
C PHE A 73 4.51 -1.50 6.06
N ILE A 74 4.73 -0.31 6.65
CA ILE A 74 5.77 -0.10 7.66
C ILE A 74 5.53 -1.00 8.87
N PHE A 75 4.29 -1.06 9.38
CA PHE A 75 3.93 -1.93 10.50
C PHE A 75 4.22 -3.40 10.17
N ASN A 76 3.75 -3.89 9.02
CA ASN A 76 3.91 -5.28 8.59
C ASN A 76 5.38 -5.66 8.39
N LEU A 77 6.22 -4.73 7.90
CA LEU A 77 7.66 -4.95 7.74
C LEU A 77 8.33 -5.22 9.10
N PHE A 78 8.07 -4.36 10.10
CA PHE A 78 8.61 -4.53 11.45
C PHE A 78 8.04 -5.75 12.17
N PHE A 79 6.73 -6.00 12.00
CA PHE A 79 6.05 -7.13 12.63
C PHE A 79 6.56 -8.47 12.07
N SER A 80 6.69 -8.57 10.74
CA SER A 80 7.22 -9.77 10.07
C SER A 80 8.68 -10.04 10.48
N TYR A 81 9.51 -9.01 10.60
CA TYR A 81 10.87 -9.15 11.16
C TYR A 81 10.89 -9.68 12.60
N THR A 82 9.98 -9.19 13.44
CA THR A 82 9.88 -9.62 14.84
C THR A 82 9.45 -11.09 14.93
N LEU A 83 8.53 -11.54 14.08
CA LEU A 83 8.09 -12.94 14.01
C LEU A 83 9.20 -13.87 13.52
N TYR A 84 9.97 -13.44 12.53
CA TYR A 84 11.12 -14.18 12.04
C TYR A 84 12.15 -14.41 13.15
N LYS A 85 12.45 -13.36 13.94
CA LYS A 85 13.34 -13.46 15.11
C LYS A 85 12.83 -14.38 16.21
N LYS A 86 11.51 -14.50 16.36
CA LYS A 86 10.87 -15.39 17.34
C LYS A 86 10.73 -16.83 16.85
N GLY A 87 11.36 -17.19 15.72
CA GLY A 87 11.35 -18.57 15.20
C GLY A 87 10.07 -18.93 14.42
N ASN A 88 9.26 -17.95 14.01
CA ASN A 88 8.02 -18.18 13.25
C ASN A 88 8.11 -17.63 11.81
N PRO A 89 8.97 -18.20 10.93
CA PRO A 89 9.19 -17.69 9.57
C PRO A 89 7.95 -17.80 8.68
N LEU A 90 7.13 -18.85 8.87
CA LEU A 90 5.91 -19.07 8.07
C LEU A 90 4.89 -17.93 8.24
N LEU A 91 4.69 -17.44 9.47
CA LEU A 91 3.82 -16.29 9.73
C LEU A 91 4.38 -15.01 9.10
N GLY A 92 5.70 -14.82 9.14
CA GLY A 92 6.36 -13.68 8.50
C GLY A 92 6.10 -13.62 6.99
N ARG A 93 6.14 -14.78 6.31
CA ARG A 93 5.82 -14.92 4.87
C ARG A 93 4.35 -14.63 4.58
N ILE A 94 3.43 -15.14 5.39
CA ILE A 94 1.99 -14.84 5.22
C ILE A 94 1.73 -13.34 5.30
N ILE A 95 2.36 -12.64 6.26
CA ILE A 95 2.22 -11.18 6.40
C ILE A 95 2.79 -10.45 5.18
N ALA A 96 3.92 -10.90 4.64
CA ALA A 96 4.51 -10.30 3.45
C ALA A 96 3.62 -10.50 2.20
N ALA A 97 3.07 -11.70 2.01
CA ALA A 97 2.10 -11.99 0.94
C ALA A 97 0.80 -11.16 1.08
N VAL A 98 0.25 -11.03 2.29
CA VAL A 98 -0.90 -10.16 2.55
C VAL A 98 -0.57 -8.70 2.27
N THR A 99 0.64 -8.25 2.63
CA THR A 99 1.09 -6.87 2.34
C THR A 99 1.15 -6.60 0.84
N LEU A 100 1.59 -7.59 0.04
CA LEU A 100 1.58 -7.53 -1.41
C LEU A 100 0.16 -7.45 -1.98
N LEU A 101 -0.76 -8.27 -1.46
CA LEU A 101 -2.17 -8.20 -1.85
C LEU A 101 -2.77 -6.81 -1.57
N ILE A 102 -2.54 -6.25 -0.39
CA ILE A 102 -3.03 -4.91 -0.05
C ILE A 102 -2.39 -3.85 -0.97
N ALA A 103 -1.11 -4.00 -1.36
CA ALA A 103 -0.44 -3.12 -2.32
C ALA A 103 -1.18 -3.09 -3.67
N VAL A 104 -1.49 -4.27 -4.20
CA VAL A 104 -2.23 -4.44 -5.46
C VAL A 104 -3.64 -3.87 -5.34
N MET A 105 -4.34 -4.13 -4.23
CA MET A 105 -5.68 -3.59 -4.01
C MET A 105 -5.66 -2.05 -3.93
N ASN A 106 -4.66 -1.47 -3.28
CA ASN A 106 -4.49 -0.01 -3.22
C ASN A 106 -4.24 0.58 -4.63
N LEU A 107 -3.39 -0.06 -5.44
CA LEU A 107 -3.16 0.36 -6.82
C LEU A 107 -4.45 0.30 -7.66
N ILE A 108 -5.18 -0.81 -7.60
CA ILE A 108 -6.45 -0.99 -8.33
C ILE A 108 -7.47 0.06 -7.88
N PHE A 109 -7.56 0.33 -6.57
CA PHE A 109 -8.44 1.34 -6.03
C PHE A 109 -8.13 2.73 -6.61
N ILE A 110 -6.86 3.14 -6.60
CA ILE A 110 -6.43 4.43 -7.16
C ILE A 110 -6.72 4.52 -8.65
N ILE A 111 -6.36 3.51 -9.43
CA ILE A 111 -6.62 3.45 -10.88
C ILE A 111 -8.12 3.58 -11.15
N ARG A 112 -8.95 2.84 -10.43
CA ARG A 112 -10.41 2.89 -10.57
C ARG A 112 -10.95 4.27 -10.23
N THR A 113 -10.51 4.88 -9.13
CA THR A 113 -10.96 6.22 -8.74
C THR A 113 -10.58 7.26 -9.78
N ILE A 114 -9.40 7.16 -10.39
CA ILE A 114 -8.99 8.06 -11.47
C ILE A 114 -9.86 7.86 -12.71
N PHE A 115 -10.06 6.62 -13.18
CA PHE A 115 -10.86 6.34 -14.39
C PHE A 115 -12.36 6.59 -14.27
N VAL A 116 -12.91 6.57 -13.06
CA VAL A 116 -14.34 6.91 -12.85
C VAL A 116 -14.58 8.41 -12.98
N VAL A 117 -13.52 9.21 -12.83
CA VAL A 117 -13.61 10.65 -12.62
C VAL A 117 -13.00 11.45 -13.78
N LEU A 118 -12.02 10.89 -14.49
CA LEU A 118 -11.54 11.36 -15.79
C LEU A 118 -12.40 10.81 -16.92
#